data_AF-A0A619AI38-F1
#
_entry.id   AF-A0A619AI38-F1
#
_cell.length_a   1.000
_cell.length_b   1.000
_cell.length_c   1.000
_cell.angle_alpha   90.00
_cell.angle_beta   90.00
_cell.angle_gamma   90.00
#
_symmetry.space_group_name_H-M   'P 1'
#
loop_
_entity.id
_entity.type
_entity.pdbx_description
1 polymer ?
#
loop_
_entity_poly.entity_id
_entity_poly.type
_entity_poly.pdbx_seq_one_letter_code
_entity_poly.pdbx_strand_id
1 'polypeptide(L)'
;MIKIEIKPSQVDVTERSGEKNGKKWSSREQHGYIYNGGDYPALFLFRLQDGQPPYAAGFYELVESSIEVGEFKRLTFSRSFALRPIQNNKA
;
A
#
# COMPACT_ATOMS: atom_id res chain seq x y z
N MET A 1 2.10 11.45 10.06
CA MET A 1 2.70 10.92 8.81
C MET A 1 3.10 9.48 9.06
N ILE A 2 2.49 8.51 8.38
CA ILE A 2 2.88 7.10 8.49
C ILE A 2 3.91 6.82 7.42
N LYS A 3 5.15 6.57 7.85
CA LYS A 3 6.27 6.28 6.95
C LYS A 3 6.24 4.81 6.52
N ILE A 4 6.45 4.58 5.24
CA ILE A 4 6.56 3.28 4.62
C ILE A 4 7.86 3.23 3.80
N GLU A 5 8.54 2.10 3.83
CA GLU A 5 9.71 1.83 2.98
C GLU A 5 9.43 0.64 2.07
N ILE A 6 9.72 0.81 0.78
CA ILE A 6 9.75 -0.27 -0.20
C ILE A 6 11.22 -0.60 -0.47
N LYS A 7 11.65 -1.82 -0.16
CA LYS A 7 13.01 -2.28 -0.45
C LYS A 7 13.14 -2.71 -1.93
N PRO A 8 14.36 -2.76 -2.49
CA PRO A 8 14.59 -3.29 -3.83
C PRO A 8 14.03 -4.70 -4.04
N SER A 9 14.04 -5.55 -3.01
CA SER A 9 13.46 -6.90 -3.06
C SER A 9 11.92 -6.93 -3.00
N GLN A 10 11.25 -5.79 -2.86
CA GLN A 10 9.81 -5.65 -2.69
C GLN A 10 9.16 -4.88 -3.86
N VAL A 11 9.92 -4.60 -4.93
CA VAL A 11 9.39 -3.92 -6.13
C VAL A 11 8.48 -4.82 -6.96
N ASP A 12 8.66 -6.14 -6.85
CA ASP A 12 7.86 -7.13 -7.54
C ASP A 12 6.45 -7.23 -6.96
N VAL A 13 5.49 -7.48 -7.84
CA VAL A 13 4.08 -7.59 -7.50
C VAL A 13 3.63 -9.04 -7.58
N THR A 14 2.88 -9.48 -6.58
CA THR A 14 2.15 -10.73 -6.64
C THR A 14 0.80 -10.48 -7.29
N GLU A 15 0.57 -11.07 -8.45
CA GLU A 15 -0.71 -10.97 -9.16
C GLU A 15 -1.54 -12.24 -8.97
N ARG A 16 -2.81 -12.06 -8.65
CA ARG A 16 -3.79 -13.14 -8.54
C ARG A 16 -5.02 -12.74 -9.32
N SER A 17 -5.50 -13.62 -10.19
CA SER A 17 -6.70 -13.39 -10.97
C SER A 17 -7.63 -14.60 -10.87
N GLY A 18 -8.92 -14.36 -11.09
CA GLY A 18 -9.93 -15.40 -11.08
C GLY A 18 -11.30 -14.89 -11.50
N GLU A 19 -12.29 -15.76 -11.41
CA GLU A 19 -13.68 -15.44 -11.71
C GLU A 19 -14.55 -15.87 -10.53
N LYS A 20 -15.43 -14.98 -10.07
CA LYS A 20 -16.39 -15.27 -9.01
C LYS A 20 -17.73 -14.65 -9.37
N ASN A 21 -18.79 -15.46 -9.38
CA ASN A 21 -20.15 -15.05 -9.74
C ASN A 21 -20.24 -14.35 -11.12
N GLY A 22 -19.53 -14.88 -12.12
CA GLY A 22 -19.49 -14.32 -13.48
C GLY A 22 -18.71 -13.01 -13.62
N LYS A 23 -18.08 -12.52 -12.53
CA LYS A 23 -17.21 -11.34 -12.56
C LYS A 23 -15.75 -11.74 -12.44
N LYS A 24 -14.97 -11.38 -13.46
CA LYS A 24 -13.50 -11.50 -13.42
C LYS A 24 -12.95 -10.51 -12.38
N TRP A 25 -12.01 -10.98 -11.58
CA TRP A 25 -11.28 -10.16 -10.63
C TRP A 25 -9.79 -10.36 -10.82
N SER A 26 -9.04 -9.28 -10.57
CA SER A 26 -7.59 -9.29 -10.44
C SER A 26 -7.24 -8.59 -9.13
N SER A 27 -6.25 -9.11 -8.42
CA SER A 27 -5.63 -8.51 -7.24
C SER A 27 -4.14 -8.43 -7.50
N ARG A 28 -3.58 -7.25 -7.33
CA ARG A 28 -2.16 -6.97 -7.49
C ARG A 28 -1.65 -6.49 -6.15
N GLU A 29 -0.71 -7.22 -5.56
CA GLU A 29 -0.28 -7.03 -4.19
C GLU A 29 1.22 -6.77 -4.13
N GLN A 30 1.62 -5.83 -3.27
CA GLN A 30 3.01 -5.47 -3.06
C GLN A 30 3.33 -5.46 -1.56
N HIS A 31 4.59 -5.73 -1.23
CA HIS A 31 5.10 -5.71 0.13
C HIS A 31 5.74 -4.36 0.46
N GLY A 32 5.72 -3.99 1.74
CA GLY A 32 6.47 -2.86 2.27
C GLY A 32 6.76 -3.01 3.74
N TYR A 33 7.57 -2.11 4.27
CA TYR A 33 7.87 -1.98 5.69
C TYR A 33 7.18 -0.74 6.25
N ILE A 34 6.32 -0.90 7.25
CA ILE A 34 5.62 0.20 7.91
C ILE A 34 6.31 0.57 9.23
N TYR A 35 6.54 1.87 9.43
CA TYR A 35 7.08 2.41 10.69
C TYR A 35 5.91 2.88 11.57
N ASN A 36 5.37 1.97 12.38
CA ASN A 36 4.18 2.19 13.21
C ASN A 36 4.48 2.31 14.71
N GLY A 37 5.74 2.53 15.09
CA GLY A 37 6.16 2.74 16.49
C GLY A 37 6.65 1.50 17.23
N GLY A 38 6.75 0.34 16.55
CA GLY A 38 7.50 -0.80 17.09
C GLY A 38 9.03 -0.58 17.01
N ASP A 39 9.78 -1.43 17.71
CA ASP A 39 11.25 -1.40 17.74
C ASP A 39 11.87 -1.52 16.34
N TYR A 40 11.19 -2.24 15.45
CA TYR A 40 11.56 -2.43 14.05
C TYR A 40 10.35 -2.19 13.15
N PRO A 41 10.55 -1.76 11.90
CA PRO A 41 9.46 -1.63 10.96
C PRO A 41 8.86 -3.00 10.65
N ALA A 42 7.53 -3.07 10.59
CA ALA A 42 6.81 -4.31 10.35
C ALA A 42 6.64 -4.56 8.85
N LEU A 43 6.85 -5.80 8.40
CA LEU A 43 6.51 -6.21 7.04
C LEU A 43 4.97 -6.23 6.92
N PHE A 44 4.45 -5.63 5.86
CA PHE A 44 3.04 -5.71 5.53
C PHE A 44 2.84 -5.85 4.01
N LEU A 45 1.63 -6.28 3.64
CA LEU A 45 1.17 -6.40 2.26
C LEU A 45 0.03 -5.42 2.04
N PHE A 46 0.03 -4.77 0.88
CA PHE A 46 -1.04 -3.89 0.44
C PHE A 46 -1.38 -4.14 -1.02
N ARG A 47 -2.63 -3.82 -1.38
CA ARG A 47 -3.13 -3.97 -2.74
C ARG A 47 -2.87 -2.70 -3.54
N LEU A 48 -2.41 -2.86 -4.77
CA LEU A 48 -2.33 -1.80 -5.78
C LEU A 48 -3.70 -1.55 -6.39
N GLN A 49 -3.99 -0.29 -6.72
CA GLN A 49 -5.20 0.04 -7.47
C GLN A 49 -5.13 -0.55 -8.88
N ASP A 50 -6.29 -0.77 -9.49
CA ASP A 50 -6.38 -1.33 -10.84
C ASP A 50 -5.67 -0.39 -11.83
N GLY A 51 -4.70 -0.90 -12.58
CA GLY A 51 -3.86 -0.13 -13.51
C GLY A 51 -2.73 0.69 -12.87
N GLN A 52 -2.61 0.70 -11.53
CA GLN A 52 -1.54 1.43 -10.85
C GLN A 52 -0.18 0.72 -11.02
N PRO A 53 0.90 1.42 -11.41
CA PRO A 53 2.23 0.80 -11.44
C PRO A 53 2.70 0.42 -10.02
N PRO A 54 3.55 -0.62 -9.88
CA PRO A 54 4.19 -0.95 -8.62
C PRO A 54 4.97 0.25 -8.07
N TYR A 55 5.04 0.39 -6.75
CA TYR A 55 5.89 1.39 -6.14
C TYR A 55 7.36 0.98 -6.30
N ALA A 56 8.20 1.93 -6.70
CA ALA A 56 9.65 1.73 -6.75
C ALA A 56 10.24 1.63 -5.33
N ALA A 57 11.50 1.20 -5.25
CA ALA A 57 12.20 1.22 -3.97
C ALA A 57 12.37 2.66 -3.47
N GLY A 58 12.08 2.90 -2.20
CA GLY A 58 12.15 4.23 -1.61
C GLY A 58 11.29 4.41 -0.37
N PHE A 59 11.30 5.64 0.15
CA PHE A 59 10.47 6.05 1.27
C PHE A 59 9.22 6.76 0.79
N TYR A 60 8.10 6.37 1.40
CA TYR A 60 6.78 6.86 1.09
C TYR A 60 6.04 7.22 2.37
N GLU A 61 5.01 8.02 2.20
CA GLU A 61 4.02 8.34 3.22
C GLU A 61 2.66 7.82 2.79
N LEU A 62 1.89 7.27 3.73
CA LEU A 62 0.49 6.96 3.53
C LEU A 62 -0.31 8.23 3.22
N VAL A 63 -1.02 8.24 2.08
CA VAL A 63 -1.92 9.36 1.71
C VAL A 63 -3.19 9.26 2.55
N GLU A 64 -3.73 10.41 2.95
CA GLU A 64 -4.90 10.54 3.81
C GLU A 64 -6.15 9.87 3.22
N SER A 65 -6.29 9.87 1.88
CA SER A 65 -7.37 9.17 1.16
C SER A 65 -7.35 7.64 1.33
N SER A 66 -6.27 7.09 1.87
CA SER A 66 -6.16 5.67 2.20
C SER A 66 -6.89 5.30 3.49
N ILE A 67 -7.42 6.28 4.21
CA ILE A 67 -8.13 6.11 5.48
C ILE A 67 -9.57 6.58 5.28
N GLU A 68 -10.53 5.78 5.74
CA GLU A 68 -11.95 6.11 5.65
C GLU A 68 -12.69 5.77 6.95
N VAL A 69 -13.89 6.35 7.10
CA VAL A 69 -14.81 6.01 8.18
C VAL A 69 -15.78 4.95 7.64
N GLY A 70 -15.59 3.71 8.08
CA GLY A 70 -16.39 2.57 7.65
C GLY A 70 -17.83 2.58 8.18
N GLU A 71 -18.60 1.58 7.77
CA GLU A 71 -20.04 1.41 8.05
C GLU A 71 -20.41 1.56 9.53
N PHE A 72 -19.56 1.08 10.43
CA PHE A 72 -19.76 1.14 11.89
C PHE A 72 -19.04 2.31 12.55
N LYS A 73 -18.79 3.41 11.82
CA LYS A 73 -18.03 4.57 12.29
C LYS A 73 -16.62 4.25 12.80
N ARG A 74 -16.08 3.11 12.38
CA ARG A 74 -14.71 2.68 12.69
C ARG A 74 -13.75 3.26 11.66
N LEU A 75 -12.54 3.60 12.11
CA LEU A 75 -11.46 3.92 11.20
C LEU A 75 -11.06 2.65 10.43
N THR A 76 -11.08 2.71 9.11
CA THR A 76 -10.71 1.60 8.23
C THR A 76 -9.76 2.09 7.14
N PHE A 77 -9.07 1.15 6.49
CA PHE A 77 -8.33 1.47 5.27
C PHE A 77 -9.26 1.45 4.07
N SER A 78 -9.13 2.45 3.22
CA SER A 78 -9.86 2.52 1.97
C SER A 78 -9.34 1.49 0.98
N ARG A 79 -10.21 1.08 0.06
CA ARG A 79 -9.82 0.29 -1.12
C ARG A 79 -8.88 1.07 -2.04
N SER A 80 -8.88 2.40 -1.94
CA SER A 80 -7.98 3.30 -2.67
C SER A 80 -6.69 3.59 -1.90
N PHE A 81 -6.08 2.57 -1.32
CA PHE A 81 -4.79 2.70 -0.63
C PHE A 81 -3.74 3.29 -1.57
N ALA A 82 -3.11 4.39 -1.15
CA ALA A 82 -2.18 5.16 -1.96
C ALA A 82 -1.03 5.69 -1.09
N LEU A 83 0.16 5.72 -1.69
CA LEU A 83 1.38 6.21 -1.07
C LEU A 83 1.93 7.37 -1.90
N ARG A 84 2.41 8.42 -1.23
CA ARG A 84 3.14 9.51 -1.87
C ARG A 84 4.63 9.41 -1.52
N PRO A 85 5.55 9.63 -2.46
CA PRO A 85 6.97 9.62 -2.16
C PRO A 85 7.30 10.72 -1.15
N ILE A 86 8.10 10.39 -0.15
CA ILE A 86 8.68 11.40 0.74
C ILE A 86 9.82 12.04 -0.05
N GLN A 87 9.63 13.28 -0.49
CA GLN A 87 10.73 14.03 -1.09
C GLN A 87 11.79 14.26 -0.01
N ASN A 88 12.91 13.55 -0.11
CA ASN A 88 14.13 13.99 0.56
C ASN A 88 14.59 15.25 -0.17
N ASN A 89 14.13 16.42 0.29
CA ASN A 89 14.81 17.66 -0.02
C ASN A 89 16.23 17.52 0.53
N LYS A 90 17.16 17.14 -0.35
CA LYS A 90 18.59 17.31 -0.08
C LYS A 90 18.80 18.81 0.09
N ALA A 91 19.11 19.22 1.32
CA ALA A 91 19.77 20.49 1.59
C ALA A 91 21.19 20.46 1.00
#